data_AF-A0A1R0M882-F1
#
_entry.id   AF-A0A1R0M882-F1
#
_cell.length_a   1.000
_cell.length_b   1.000
_cell.length_c   1.000
_cell.angle_alpha   90.00
_cell.angle_beta   90.00
_cell.angle_gamma   90.00
#
_symmetry.space_group_name_H-M   'P 1'
#
loop_
_entity.id
_entity.type
_entity.pdbx_description
1 polymer ?
#
loop_
_entity_poly.entity_id
_entity_poly.type
_entity_poly.pdbx_seq_one_letter_code
_entity_poly.pdbx_strand_id
1 'polypeptide(L)'
;MVCRVRRARAADLPEVVRPAAEHAAFEKAAAPPPDLARRLERLLFGTQTPRLRCFAAESNDRDGHRGLRVGPLLVEAVLAEARALGLGHVRWQTRPWNTDAIRFYDRLRARA
;
A
#
# COMPACT_ATOMS: atom_id res chain seq x y z
N MET A 1 -1.54 14.46 16.30
CA MET A 1 -1.12 14.00 14.96
C MET A 1 -1.93 12.75 14.63
N VAL A 2 -2.72 12.75 13.56
CA VAL A 2 -3.60 11.62 13.23
C VAL A 2 -3.30 11.17 11.80
N CYS A 3 -3.09 9.86 11.63
CA CYS A 3 -3.05 9.21 10.34
C CYS A 3 -4.27 8.29 10.24
N ARG A 4 -5.00 8.39 9.13
CA ARG A 4 -6.15 7.54 8.83
C ARG A 4 -5.84 6.69 7.61
N VAL A 5 -6.14 5.40 7.69
CA VAL A 5 -6.10 4.51 6.52
C VAL A 5 -7.52 4.27 6.03
N ARG A 6 -7.72 4.39 4.72
CA ARG A 6 -9.01 4.15 4.06
C ARG A 6 -8.81 3.51 2.69
N ARG A 7 -9.91 3.03 2.09
CA ARG A 7 -9.92 2.66 0.68
C ARG A 7 -9.52 3.86 -0.19
N ALA A 8 -8.67 3.59 -1.17
CA ALA A 8 -8.38 4.55 -2.22
C ALA A 8 -9.64 4.79 -3.07
N ARG A 9 -9.76 6.01 -3.56
CA ARG A 9 -10.79 6.51 -4.49
C ARG A 9 -10.11 6.78 -5.83
N ALA A 10 -10.88 6.89 -6.90
CA ALA A 10 -10.34 7.24 -8.22
C ALA A 10 -9.51 8.54 -8.20
N ALA A 11 -9.94 9.52 -7.40
CA ALA A 11 -9.23 10.78 -7.20
C ALA A 11 -7.84 10.64 -6.54
N ASP A 12 -7.55 9.54 -5.83
CA ASP A 12 -6.24 9.31 -5.21
C ASP A 12 -5.22 8.75 -6.22
N LEU A 13 -5.64 8.28 -7.40
CA LEU A 13 -4.77 7.54 -8.32
C LEU A 13 -3.55 8.32 -8.82
N PRO A 14 -3.63 9.63 -9.14
CA PRO A 14 -2.44 10.41 -9.49
C PRO A 14 -1.39 10.37 -8.38
N GLU A 15 -1.81 10.47 -7.12
CA GLU A 15 -0.92 10.42 -5.95
C GLU A 15 -0.42 9.01 -5.66
N VAL A 16 -1.19 7.96 -5.97
CA VAL A 16 -0.76 6.56 -5.81
C VAL A 16 0.35 6.19 -6.80
N VAL A 17 0.34 6.75 -8.01
CA VAL A 17 1.36 6.45 -9.03
C VAL A 17 2.75 6.93 -8.60
N ARG A 18 2.84 8.03 -7.84
CA ARG A 18 4.13 8.58 -7.40
C ARG A 18 4.90 7.60 -6.47
N PRO A 19 4.36 7.12 -5.33
CA PRO A 19 5.01 6.10 -4.51
C PRO A 19 5.30 4.80 -5.26
N ALA A 20 4.48 4.42 -6.25
CA ALA A 20 4.75 3.24 -7.07
C ALA A 20 6.02 3.41 -7.92
N ALA A 21 6.22 4.60 -8.52
CA ALA A 21 7.44 4.93 -9.24
C ALA A 21 8.66 5.03 -8.32
N GLU A 22 8.50 5.65 -7.14
CA GLU A 22 9.56 5.74 -6.12
C GLU A 22 9.99 4.36 -5.63
N HIS A 23 9.03 3.45 -5.41
CA HIS A 23 9.31 2.07 -5.03
C HIS A 23 10.07 1.32 -6.13
N ALA A 24 9.64 1.44 -7.39
CA ALA A 24 10.34 0.83 -8.52
C ALA A 24 11.78 1.34 -8.65
N ALA A 25 11.99 2.66 -8.49
CA ALA A 25 13.32 3.26 -8.52
C ALA A 25 14.20 2.77 -7.36
N PHE A 26 13.67 2.74 -6.14
CA PHE A 26 14.35 2.20 -4.96
C PHE A 26 14.77 0.74 -5.16
N GLU A 27 13.92 -0.06 -5.79
CA GLU A 27 14.21 -1.47 -6.09
C GLU A 27 15.09 -1.69 -7.33
N LYS A 28 15.49 -0.63 -8.03
CA LYS A 28 16.19 -0.69 -9.34
C LYS A 28 15.42 -1.53 -10.36
N ALA A 29 14.09 -1.45 -10.32
CA ALA A 29 13.19 -2.10 -11.25
C ALA A 29 12.84 -1.16 -12.42
N ALA A 30 12.22 -1.71 -13.47
CA ALA A 30 11.69 -0.90 -14.55
C ALA A 30 10.62 0.07 -14.02
N ALA A 31 10.63 1.31 -14.53
CA ALA A 31 9.61 2.29 -14.20
C ALA A 31 8.21 1.77 -14.58
N PRO A 32 7.17 2.10 -13.81
CA PRO A 32 5.81 1.75 -14.18
C PRO A 32 5.42 2.40 -15.52
N PRO A 33 4.48 1.81 -16.28
CA PRO A 33 4.04 2.38 -17.54
C PRO A 33 3.40 3.76 -17.31
N PRO A 34 3.52 4.70 -18.27
CA PRO A 34 3.03 6.08 -18.10
C PRO A 34 1.50 6.15 -17.93
N ASP A 35 0.76 5.15 -18.37
CA ASP A 35 -0.69 5.04 -18.23
C ASP A 35 -1.13 4.24 -16.98
N LEU A 36 -0.24 4.05 -15.99
CA LEU A 36 -0.51 3.26 -14.78
C LEU A 36 -1.80 3.72 -14.07
N ALA A 37 -2.01 5.03 -13.88
CA ALA A 37 -3.21 5.55 -13.20
C ALA A 37 -4.49 5.03 -13.87
N ARG A 38 -4.59 5.15 -15.19
CA ARG A 38 -5.73 4.67 -16.00
C ARG A 38 -5.90 3.15 -15.92
N ARG A 39 -4.80 2.40 -15.86
CA ARG A 39 -4.85 0.93 -15.70
C ARG A 39 -5.38 0.56 -14.30
N LEU A 40 -4.89 1.23 -13.26
CA LEU A 40 -5.34 1.02 -11.88
C LEU A 40 -6.82 1.37 -11.73
N GLU A 41 -7.27 2.48 -12.31
CA GLU A 41 -8.67 2.91 -12.27
C GLU A 41 -9.62 1.80 -12.73
N ARG A 42 -9.34 1.20 -13.89
CA ARG A 42 -10.15 0.09 -14.42
C ARG A 42 -10.15 -1.13 -13.49
N LEU A 43 -9.01 -1.47 -12.89
CA LEU A 43 -8.88 -2.66 -12.05
C LEU A 43 -9.48 -2.49 -10.64
N LEU A 44 -9.49 -1.24 -10.14
CA LEU A 44 -9.98 -0.88 -8.81
C LEU A 44 -11.46 -0.49 -8.81
N PHE A 45 -11.95 0.14 -9.89
CA PHE A 45 -13.26 0.79 -9.93
C PHE A 45 -14.10 0.47 -11.17
N GLY A 46 -13.55 -0.25 -12.16
CA GLY A 46 -14.25 -0.51 -13.43
C GLY A 46 -15.36 -1.57 -13.36
N THR A 47 -15.49 -2.31 -12.26
CA THR A 47 -16.49 -3.37 -12.07
C THR A 47 -17.05 -3.34 -10.64
N GLN A 48 -18.24 -3.90 -10.45
CA GLN A 48 -18.83 -4.08 -9.12
C GLN A 48 -17.98 -5.00 -8.22
N THR A 49 -17.26 -5.96 -8.83
CA THR A 49 -16.32 -6.86 -8.16
C THR A 49 -14.88 -6.49 -8.56
N PRO A 50 -14.20 -5.64 -7.78
CA PRO A 50 -12.90 -5.10 -8.19
C PRO A 50 -11.81 -6.19 -8.14
N ARG A 51 -10.94 -6.16 -9.16
CA ARG A 51 -9.82 -7.12 -9.30
C ARG A 51 -8.67 -6.79 -8.37
N LEU A 52 -8.49 -5.51 -8.06
CA LEU A 52 -7.49 -5.01 -7.13
C LEU A 52 -8.16 -4.33 -5.95
N ARG A 53 -7.37 -4.15 -4.89
CA ARG A 53 -7.77 -3.48 -3.66
C ARG A 53 -6.62 -2.56 -3.26
N CYS A 54 -6.90 -1.28 -3.06
CA CYS A 54 -5.90 -0.28 -2.71
C CYS A 54 -6.33 0.48 -1.45
N PHE A 55 -5.36 0.73 -0.56
CA PHE A 55 -5.52 1.49 0.67
C PHE A 55 -4.58 2.69 0.63
N ALA A 56 -5.10 3.85 1.01
CA ALA A 56 -4.35 5.09 1.12
C ALA A 56 -4.32 5.53 2.59
N ALA A 57 -3.16 6.04 3.01
CA ALA A 57 -2.98 6.67 4.30
C ALA A 57 -3.02 8.19 4.11
N GLU A 58 -3.96 8.85 4.78
CA GLU A 58 -4.08 10.30 4.82
C GLU A 58 -3.59 10.83 6.17
N SER A 59 -2.87 11.95 6.13
CA SER A 59 -2.43 12.67 7.32
C SER A 59 -2.72 14.15 7.15
N ASN A 60 -3.06 14.81 8.25
CA ASN A 60 -3.25 16.26 8.28
C ASN A 60 -1.92 17.03 8.40
N ASP A 61 -0.78 16.34 8.45
CA ASP A 61 0.54 16.95 8.50
C ASP A 61 1.12 17.13 7.10
N ARG A 62 1.64 18.34 6.81
CA ARG A 62 2.33 18.68 5.56
C ARG A 62 3.84 18.42 5.65
N ASP A 63 4.40 18.27 6.85
CA ASP A 63 5.86 18.25 7.08
C ASP A 63 6.46 16.83 7.23
N GLY A 64 5.66 15.79 6.97
CA GLY A 64 6.15 14.43 6.74
C GLY A 64 5.32 13.33 7.41
N HIS A 65 5.78 12.08 7.23
CA HIS A 65 5.04 10.89 7.68
C HIS A 65 5.77 10.08 8.77
N ARG A 66 6.86 10.60 9.34
CA ARG A 66 7.63 9.88 10.38
C ARG A 66 6.85 9.85 11.70
N GLY A 67 6.95 8.74 12.45
CA GLY A 67 6.27 8.58 13.75
C GLY A 67 4.76 8.30 13.69
N LEU A 68 4.13 8.36 12.51
CA LEU A 68 2.67 8.21 12.33
C LEU A 68 2.16 6.76 12.27
N ARG A 69 3.05 5.78 12.35
CA ARG A 69 2.73 4.35 12.15
C ARG A 69 1.96 4.03 10.87
N VAL A 70 2.23 4.78 9.78
CA VAL A 70 1.60 4.56 8.47
C VAL A 70 1.75 3.10 8.00
N GLY A 71 2.97 2.55 8.09
CA GLY A 71 3.25 1.17 7.69
C GLY A 71 2.38 0.14 8.41
N PRO A 72 2.41 0.06 9.76
CA PRO A 72 1.55 -0.86 10.51
C PRO A 72 0.06 -0.68 10.21
N LEU A 73 -0.43 0.56 10.11
CA LEU A 73 -1.84 0.83 9.82
C LEU A 73 -2.27 0.33 8.43
N LEU A 74 -1.40 0.46 7.42
CA LEU A 74 -1.67 -0.09 6.08
C LEU A 74 -1.72 -1.62 6.09
N VAL A 75 -0.81 -2.28 6.82
CA VAL A 75 -0.83 -3.75 6.96
C VAL A 75 -2.07 -4.21 7.70
N GLU A 76 -2.46 -3.55 8.78
CA GLU A 76 -3.70 -3.83 9.52
C GLU A 76 -4.93 -3.76 8.61
N ALA A 77 -5.00 -2.75 7.72
CA ALA A 77 -6.09 -2.62 6.75
C ALA A 77 -6.11 -3.77 5.73
N VAL A 78 -4.95 -4.21 5.24
CA VAL A 78 -4.85 -5.38 4.32
C VAL A 78 -5.27 -6.67 5.02
N LEU A 79 -4.86 -6.88 6.27
CA LEU A 79 -5.24 -8.07 7.04
C LEU A 79 -6.74 -8.07 7.36
N ALA A 80 -7.31 -6.91 7.71
CA ALA A 80 -8.75 -6.77 7.95
C ALA A 80 -9.56 -7.11 6.69
N GLU A 81 -9.09 -6.66 5.53
CA GLU A 81 -9.71 -6.98 4.25
C GLU A 81 -9.63 -8.47 3.92
N ALA A 82 -8.46 -9.10 4.11
CA ALA A 82 -8.30 -10.52 3.87
C ALA A 82 -9.28 -11.34 4.73
N ARG A 83 -9.42 -10.98 6.02
CA ARG A 83 -10.39 -11.61 6.92
C ARG A 83 -11.84 -11.42 6.45
N ALA A 84 -12.22 -10.21 6.04
CA ALA A 84 -13.55 -9.92 5.53
C ALA A 84 -13.91 -10.74 4.28
N LEU A 85 -12.91 -11.14 3.50
CA LEU A 85 -13.05 -11.99 2.31
C LEU A 85 -12.93 -13.48 2.61
N GLY A 86 -12.73 -13.89 3.87
CA GLY A 86 -12.52 -15.29 4.25
C GLY A 86 -11.19 -15.88 3.75
N LEU A 87 -10.19 -15.04 3.49
CA LEU A 87 -8.87 -15.50 3.03
C LEU A 87 -7.99 -15.93 4.21
N GLY A 88 -7.40 -17.13 4.10
CA GLY A 88 -6.61 -17.73 5.18
C GLY A 88 -5.17 -17.22 5.34
N HIS A 89 -4.62 -16.49 4.36
CA HIS A 89 -3.26 -15.96 4.45
C HIS A 89 -3.05 -14.73 3.55
N VAL A 90 -2.13 -13.86 3.97
CA VAL A 90 -1.58 -12.75 3.16
C VAL A 90 -0.08 -13.01 2.97
N ARG A 91 0.40 -12.89 1.73
CA ARG A 91 1.83 -12.99 1.40
C ARG A 91 2.33 -11.68 0.82
N TRP A 92 3.57 -11.36 1.11
CA TRP A 92 4.33 -10.27 0.50
C TRP A 92 5.79 -10.72 0.37
N GLN A 93 6.53 -10.00 -0.46
CA GLN A 93 7.96 -10.22 -0.68
C GLN A 93 8.73 -8.93 -0.41
N THR A 94 9.96 -9.08 0.07
CA THR A 94 10.92 -7.99 0.15
C THR A 94 12.23 -8.50 -0.43
N ARG A 95 12.99 -7.61 -1.06
CA ARG A 95 14.33 -7.97 -1.53
C ARG A 95 15.23 -8.31 -0.33
N PRO A 96 16.17 -9.27 -0.45
CA PRO A 96 17.01 -9.71 0.66
C PRO A 96 17.94 -8.59 1.18
N TRP A 97 18.27 -7.62 0.32
CA TRP A 97 19.08 -6.46 0.69
C TRP A 97 18.31 -5.39 1.47
N ASN A 98 16.97 -5.45 1.51
CA ASN A 98 16.15 -4.45 2.21
C ASN A 98 15.99 -4.83 3.69
N THR A 99 17.09 -4.71 4.44
CA THR A 99 17.15 -5.08 5.86
C THR A 99 16.11 -4.34 6.71
N ASP A 100 15.80 -3.09 6.37
CA ASP A 100 14.81 -2.29 7.09
C ASP A 100 13.39 -2.84 6.92
N ALA A 101 13.00 -3.21 5.68
CA ALA A 101 11.72 -3.84 5.44
C ALA A 101 11.63 -5.23 6.10
N ILE A 102 12.71 -6.02 6.08
CA ILE A 102 12.77 -7.32 6.77
C ILE A 102 12.50 -7.12 8.27
N ARG A 103 13.25 -6.25 8.95
CA ARG A 103 13.05 -5.91 10.38
C ARG A 103 11.66 -5.36 10.66
N PHE A 104 11.07 -4.62 9.72
CA PHE A 104 9.71 -4.14 9.85
C PHE A 104 8.69 -5.29 9.85
N TYR A 105 8.78 -6.20 8.89
CA TYR A 105 7.85 -7.32 8.78
C TYR A 105 8.03 -8.38 9.87
N ASP A 106 9.25 -8.62 10.34
CA ASP A 106 9.50 -9.53 11.47
C ASP A 106 8.82 -9.02 12.75
N ARG A 107 8.91 -7.70 13.02
CA ARG A 107 8.21 -7.08 14.15
C ARG A 107 6.69 -7.14 14.02
N LEU A 108 6.16 -7.10 12.80
CA LEU A 108 4.72 -7.27 12.57
C LEU A 108 4.27 -8.71 12.79
N ARG A 109 5.03 -9.69 12.32
CA ARG A 109 4.74 -11.13 12.55
C ARG A 109 4.81 -11.50 14.02
N ALA A 110 5.76 -10.93 14.77
CA ALA A 110 5.85 -11.16 16.22
C ALA A 110 4.65 -10.61 17.01
N ARG A 111 3.75 -9.83 16.38
CA ARG A 111 2.58 -9.19 17.01
C ARG A 111 1.23 -9.68 16.44
N ALA A 112 1.24 -10.50 15.39
CA ALA A 112 0.06 -10.99 14.68
C ALA A 112 -0.28 -12.41 15.11
#